data_AF-A0A529LXY4-F1
#
_entry.id   AF-A0A529LXY4-F1
#
_cell.length_a   1.000
_cell.length_b   1.000
_cell.length_c   1.000
_cell.angle_alpha   90.00
_cell.angle_beta   90.00
_cell.angle_gamma   90.00
#
_symmetry.space_group_name_H-M   'P 1'
#
loop_
_entity.id
_entity.type
_entity.pdbx_description
1 polymer ?
#
loop_
_entity_poly.entity_id
_entity_poly.type
_entity_poly.pdbx_seq_one_letter_code
_entity_poly.pdbx_strand_id
1 'polypeptide(L)'
;YDTYQTNKLDSWTRGKVALVGDAAHAMCPALAQGAGCAMVNAFSLSQDLEEGASVEDALLAWETRIRPITDRCQALSGDYAANRSLSKGNMFTPAALEAARFDPLRRVYSWPQ
;
A
#
# COMPACT_ATOMS: atom_id res chain seq x y z
N TYR A 1 -19.91 -17.40 -1.27
CA TYR A 1 -18.51 -17.03 -1.02
C TYR A 1 -18.40 -15.55 -1.25
N ASP A 2 -17.90 -14.78 -0.28
CA ASP A 2 -17.68 -13.35 -0.46
C ASP A 2 -16.57 -13.16 -1.50
N THR A 3 -16.91 -12.49 -2.60
CA THR A 3 -15.95 -12.22 -3.68
C THR A 3 -15.42 -10.82 -3.44
N TYR A 4 -14.18 -10.70 -2.97
CA TYR A 4 -13.53 -9.40 -2.83
C TYR A 4 -13.00 -8.95 -4.18
N GLN A 5 -13.25 -7.70 -4.55
CA GLN A 5 -12.64 -7.10 -5.72
C GLN A 5 -11.21 -6.67 -5.37
N THR A 6 -10.23 -7.17 -6.12
CA THR A 6 -8.82 -6.82 -5.97
C THR A 6 -8.23 -6.43 -7.32
N ASN A 7 -7.25 -5.52 -7.31
CA ASN A 7 -6.56 -5.04 -8.51
C ASN A 7 -5.07 -4.99 -8.25
N LYS A 8 -4.27 -5.48 -9.20
CA LYS A 8 -2.82 -5.30 -9.22
C LYS A 8 -2.39 -4.96 -10.63
N LEU A 9 -1.75 -3.81 -10.79
CA LEU A 9 -1.31 -3.29 -12.08
C LEU A 9 0.19 -3.51 -12.30
N ASP A 10 0.63 -3.49 -13.56
CA ASP A 10 2.06 -3.54 -13.89
C ASP A 10 2.77 -2.24 -13.50
N SER A 11 2.14 -1.08 -13.70
CA SER A 11 2.59 0.23 -13.20
C SER A 11 1.42 1.06 -12.66
N TRP A 12 1.72 2.03 -11.80
CA TRP A 12 0.75 3.02 -11.29
C TRP A 12 0.83 4.35 -12.04
N THR A 13 1.79 4.48 -12.95
CA THR A 13 2.14 5.74 -13.57
C THR A 13 2.21 5.62 -15.10
N ARG A 14 1.81 6.70 -15.79
CA ARG A 14 1.99 6.86 -17.24
C ARG A 14 2.01 8.34 -17.62
N GLY A 15 3.17 8.83 -18.06
CA GLY A 15 3.35 10.27 -18.33
C GLY A 15 3.05 11.08 -17.08
N LYS A 16 2.07 11.99 -17.15
CA LYS A 16 1.65 12.84 -16.01
C LYS A 16 0.45 12.27 -15.22
N VAL A 17 0.08 11.00 -15.45
CA VAL A 17 -1.05 10.34 -14.78
C VAL A 17 -0.53 9.40 -13.70
N ALA A 18 -1.11 9.49 -12.51
CA ALA A 18 -0.89 8.58 -11.38
C ALA A 18 -2.21 7.95 -10.94
N LEU A 19 -2.20 6.63 -10.70
CA LEU A 19 -3.33 5.88 -10.16
C LEU A 19 -3.12 5.65 -8.66
N VAL A 20 -4.11 6.00 -7.85
CA VAL A 20 -4.04 5.90 -6.38
C VAL A 20 -5.25 5.13 -5.83
N GLY A 21 -5.06 4.44 -4.71
CA GLY A 21 -6.13 3.71 -4.04
C GLY A 21 -6.59 2.48 -4.83
N ASP A 22 -7.89 2.18 -4.77
CA ASP A 22 -8.46 0.98 -5.40
C ASP A 22 -8.31 0.94 -6.92
N ALA A 23 -8.11 2.09 -7.56
CA ALA A 23 -7.77 2.16 -8.99
C ALA A 23 -6.43 1.48 -9.32
N ALA A 24 -5.49 1.42 -8.36
CA ALA A 24 -4.16 0.85 -8.54
C ALA A 24 -3.95 -0.47 -7.78
N HIS A 25 -4.49 -0.57 -6.57
CA HIS A 25 -4.07 -1.58 -5.60
C HIS A 25 -5.20 -2.02 -4.64
N ALA A 26 -6.42 -2.19 -5.15
CA ALA A 26 -7.52 -2.75 -4.36
C ALA A 26 -7.13 -4.12 -3.77
N MET A 27 -7.42 -4.35 -2.48
CA MET A 27 -6.93 -5.53 -1.74
C MET A 27 -8.01 -6.15 -0.87
N CYS A 28 -7.83 -7.42 -0.49
CA CYS A 28 -8.69 -8.07 0.51
C CYS A 28 -8.71 -7.25 1.82
N PRO A 29 -9.84 -7.23 2.56
CA PRO A 29 -9.97 -6.38 3.75
C PRO A 29 -9.35 -6.98 5.02
N ALA A 30 -8.69 -8.15 4.96
CA ALA A 30 -8.25 -8.89 6.15
C ALA A 30 -7.32 -8.10 7.07
N LEU A 31 -6.39 -7.30 6.53
CA LEU A 31 -5.50 -6.46 7.34
C LEU A 31 -6.06 -5.05 7.63
N ALA A 32 -7.26 -4.73 7.14
CA ALA A 32 -7.88 -3.40 7.25
C ALA A 32 -7.01 -2.24 6.70
N GLN A 33 -6.20 -2.50 5.66
CA GLN A 33 -5.21 -1.55 5.14
C GLN A 33 -5.54 -0.96 3.75
N GLY A 34 -6.64 -1.32 3.10
CA GLY A 34 -6.97 -0.79 1.77
C GLY A 34 -6.96 0.74 1.72
N ALA A 35 -7.77 1.37 2.57
CA ALA A 35 -7.80 2.83 2.69
C ALA A 35 -6.52 3.42 3.32
N GLY A 36 -5.89 2.72 4.27
CA GLY A 36 -4.63 3.15 4.87
C GLY A 36 -3.51 3.29 3.83
N CYS A 37 -3.30 2.26 3.02
CA CYS A 37 -2.37 2.30 1.89
C CYS A 37 -2.78 3.37 0.86
N ALA A 38 -4.07 3.51 0.55
CA ALA A 38 -4.54 4.55 -0.38
C ALA A 38 -4.15 5.96 0.10
N MET A 39 -4.37 6.26 1.39
CA MET A 39 -4.03 7.55 2.00
C MET A 39 -2.52 7.77 2.06
N VAL A 40 -1.75 6.75 2.47
CA VAL A 40 -0.27 6.82 2.49
C VAL A 40 0.28 7.07 1.10
N ASN A 41 -0.20 6.35 0.09
CA ASN A 41 0.27 6.49 -1.29
C ASN A 41 -0.08 7.86 -1.87
N ALA A 42 -1.31 8.36 -1.66
CA ALA A 42 -1.72 9.68 -2.11
C ALA A 42 -0.96 10.81 -1.41
N PHE A 43 -0.69 10.68 -0.11
CA PHE A 43 0.15 11.63 0.61
C PHE A 43 1.61 11.56 0.16
N SER A 44 2.17 10.36 -0.04
CA SER A 44 3.53 10.21 -0.56
C SER A 44 3.68 10.81 -1.96
N LEU A 45 2.66 10.73 -2.81
CA LEU A 45 2.68 11.37 -4.13
C LEU A 45 2.92 12.88 -4.02
N SER A 46 2.25 13.57 -3.08
CA SER A 46 2.53 15.00 -2.89
C SER A 46 3.95 15.25 -2.41
N GLN A 47 4.54 14.34 -1.64
CA GLN A 47 5.92 14.50 -1.16
C GLN A 47 6.96 14.39 -2.29
N ASP A 48 6.81 13.45 -3.23
CA ASP A 48 7.77 13.30 -4.34
C ASP A 48 7.63 14.43 -5.37
N LEU A 49 6.43 14.99 -5.56
CA LEU A 49 6.20 16.13 -6.45
C LEU A 49 6.93 17.41 -5.97
N GLU A 50 7.23 17.53 -4.69
CA GLU A 50 7.95 18.68 -4.11
C GLU A 50 9.48 18.57 -4.25
N GLU A 51 10.02 17.47 -4.78
CA GLU A 51 11.48 17.27 -4.90
C GLU A 51 12.11 18.05 -6.07
N GLY A 52 11.33 18.86 -6.80
CA GLY A 52 11.82 19.77 -7.85
C GLY A 52 12.15 19.11 -9.20
N ALA A 53 11.77 17.84 -9.37
CA ALA A 53 11.92 17.08 -10.62
C ALA A 53 10.78 17.37 -11.62
N SER A 54 10.87 16.80 -12.82
CA SER A 54 9.72 16.75 -13.73
C SER A 54 8.59 15.91 -13.09
N VAL A 55 7.33 16.16 -13.47
CA VAL A 55 6.19 15.38 -12.95
C VAL A 55 6.38 13.90 -13.26
N GLU A 56 6.79 13.57 -14.48
CA GLU A 56 7.06 12.21 -14.92
C GLU A 56 8.09 11.50 -14.04
N ASP A 57 9.21 12.15 -13.75
CA ASP A 57 10.28 11.58 -12.92
C ASP A 57 9.83 11.44 -11.45
N ALA A 58 9.10 12.44 -10.93
CA ALA A 58 8.56 12.40 -9.57
C ALA A 58 7.54 11.25 -9.39
N LEU A 59 6.71 10.99 -10.40
CA LEU A 59 5.77 9.86 -10.39
C LEU A 59 6.49 8.51 -10.37
N LEU A 60 7.55 8.35 -11.17
CA LEU A 60 8.35 7.12 -11.16
C LEU A 60 9.07 6.91 -9.82
N ALA A 61 9.63 7.98 -9.25
CA ALA A 61 10.27 7.96 -7.93
C ALA A 61 9.28 7.58 -6.83
N TRP A 62 8.10 8.20 -6.85
CA TRP A 62 6.98 7.90 -5.95
C TRP A 62 6.60 6.42 -5.98
N GLU A 63 6.29 5.89 -7.16
CA GLU A 63 5.88 4.50 -7.32
C GLU A 63 6.97 3.56 -6.81
N THR A 64 8.22 3.77 -7.24
CA THR A 64 9.37 2.95 -6.84
C THR A 64 9.54 2.93 -5.32
N ARG A 65 9.36 4.07 -4.67
CA ARG A 65 9.56 4.24 -3.23
C ARG A 65 8.44 3.61 -2.41
N ILE A 66 7.17 3.85 -2.75
CA ILE A 66 6.04 3.51 -1.87
C ILE A 66 5.34 2.20 -2.21
N ARG A 67 5.34 1.79 -3.48
CA ARG A 67 4.64 0.59 -3.95
C ARG A 67 5.00 -0.70 -3.19
N PRO A 68 6.27 -0.97 -2.83
CA PRO A 68 6.62 -2.23 -2.17
C PRO A 68 5.88 -2.49 -0.85
N ILE A 69 5.54 -1.43 -0.09
CA ILE A 69 4.79 -1.56 1.18
C ILE A 69 3.36 -2.04 0.89
N THR A 70 2.72 -1.43 -0.11
CA THR A 70 1.36 -1.80 -0.53
C THR A 70 1.33 -3.19 -1.15
N ASP A 71 2.30 -3.56 -1.99
CA ASP A 71 2.36 -4.88 -2.62
C ASP A 71 2.50 -6.01 -1.59
N ARG A 72 3.34 -5.83 -0.56
CA ARG A 72 3.46 -6.80 0.55
C ARG A 72 2.19 -6.90 1.37
N CYS A 73 1.59 -5.76 1.72
CA CYS A 73 0.34 -5.71 2.48
C CYS A 73 -0.82 -6.37 1.72
N GLN A 74 -0.97 -6.07 0.43
CA GLN A 74 -1.98 -6.66 -0.44
C GLN A 74 -1.81 -8.18 -0.53
N ALA A 75 -0.59 -8.67 -0.76
CA ALA A 75 -0.31 -10.09 -0.86
C ALA A 75 -0.65 -10.82 0.45
N LEU A 76 -0.21 -10.28 1.60
CA LEU A 76 -0.47 -10.87 2.91
C LEU A 76 -1.96 -10.83 3.30
N SER A 77 -2.65 -9.73 2.98
CA SER A 77 -4.09 -9.62 3.19
C SER A 77 -4.87 -10.62 2.33
N GLY A 78 -4.40 -10.86 1.10
CA GLY A 78 -4.92 -11.92 0.22
C GLY A 78 -4.77 -13.31 0.81
N ASP A 79 -3.56 -13.65 1.30
CA ASP A 79 -3.29 -14.92 1.98
C ASP A 79 -4.18 -15.11 3.22
N TYR A 80 -4.28 -14.09 4.08
CA TYR A 80 -5.07 -14.15 5.29
C TYR A 80 -6.57 -14.34 5.01
N ALA A 81 -7.09 -13.68 3.96
CA ALA A 81 -8.47 -13.85 3.54
C ALA A 81 -8.73 -15.26 3.00
N ALA A 82 -7.86 -15.78 2.13
CA ALA A 82 -7.99 -17.10 1.53
C ALA A 82 -7.93 -18.22 2.58
N ASN A 83 -7.02 -18.09 3.56
CA ASN A 83 -6.78 -19.11 4.58
C ASN A 83 -7.61 -18.91 5.86
N ARG A 84 -8.45 -17.87 5.91
CA ARG A 84 -9.17 -17.44 7.12
C ARG A 84 -8.23 -17.33 8.33
N SER A 85 -6.98 -16.90 8.10
CA SER A 85 -5.92 -16.92 9.11
C SER A 85 -6.33 -16.21 10.39
N LEU A 86 -7.08 -15.11 10.26
CA LEU A 86 -7.59 -14.33 11.40
C LEU A 86 -8.46 -15.14 12.38
N SER A 87 -9.08 -16.24 11.95
CA SER A 87 -9.87 -17.10 12.85
C SER A 87 -9.03 -17.78 13.94
N LYS A 88 -7.69 -17.80 13.77
CA LYS A 88 -6.75 -18.39 14.74
C LYS A 88 -6.40 -17.44 15.88
N GLY A 89 -6.72 -16.14 15.76
CA GLY A 89 -6.23 -15.10 16.67
C GLY A 89 -4.71 -14.88 16.56
N ASN A 90 -4.20 -13.82 17.21
CA ASN A 90 -2.75 -13.49 17.26
C ASN A 90 -2.04 -13.39 15.89
N MET A 91 -2.78 -13.13 14.81
CA MET A 91 -2.23 -13.04 13.45
C MET A 91 -1.74 -11.64 13.05
N PHE A 92 -1.93 -10.63 13.90
CA PHE A 92 -1.33 -9.31 13.73
C PHE A 92 0.15 -9.33 14.15
N THR A 93 0.94 -10.13 13.42
CA THR A 93 2.39 -10.26 13.58
C THR A 93 3.11 -8.97 13.18
N PRO A 94 4.41 -8.81 13.50
CA PRO A 94 5.19 -7.66 13.05
C PRO A 94 5.16 -7.46 11.52
N ALA A 95 5.07 -8.54 10.75
CA ALA A 95 4.92 -8.49 9.29
C ALA A 95 3.51 -8.04 8.87
N ALA A 96 2.45 -8.53 9.53
CA ALA A 96 1.07 -8.11 9.27
C ALA A 96 0.83 -6.62 9.60
N LEU A 97 1.57 -6.09 10.57
CA LEU A 97 1.51 -4.70 10.99
C LEU A 97 2.51 -3.79 10.23
N GLU A 98 3.26 -4.29 9.24
CA GLU A 98 4.26 -3.51 8.52
C GLU A 98 3.69 -2.19 7.96
N ALA A 99 2.59 -2.27 7.19
CA ALA A 99 1.95 -1.10 6.62
C ALA A 99 1.40 -0.14 7.69
N ALA A 100 0.85 -0.68 8.79
CA ALA A 100 0.33 0.13 9.89
C ALA A 100 1.44 0.85 10.67
N ARG A 101 2.66 0.31 10.68
CA ARG A 101 3.82 0.88 11.37
C ARG A 101 4.54 1.94 10.55
N PHE A 102 4.27 2.03 9.25
CA PHE A 102 4.91 3.01 8.39
C PHE A 102 4.38 4.42 8.68
N ASP A 103 5.28 5.32 9.07
CA ASP A 103 4.99 6.74 9.27
C ASP A 103 5.31 7.50 7.97
N PRO A 104 4.29 7.97 7.22
CA PRO A 104 4.51 8.66 5.96
C PRO A 104 5.10 10.07 6.14
N LEU A 105 5.00 10.69 7.31
CA LEU A 105 5.54 12.02 7.57
C LEU A 105 7.06 11.97 7.69
N ARG A 106 7.56 11.01 8.47
CA ARG A 106 9.01 10.82 8.70
C ARG A 106 9.66 9.84 7.74
N ARG A 107 8.88 9.13 6.91
CA ARG A 107 9.33 8.07 5.98
C ARG A 107 10.08 6.94 6.72
N VAL A 108 9.62 6.54 7.91
CA VAL A 108 10.24 5.47 8.74
C VAL A 108 9.20 4.52 9.32
N TYR A 109 9.61 3.32 9.72
CA TYR A 109 8.77 2.44 10.54
C TYR A 109 8.87 2.85 12.01
N SER A 110 7.73 3.06 12.65
CA SER A 110 7.62 3.34 14.08
C SER A 110 7.02 2.15 14.83
N TRP A 111 6.68 2.33 16.11
CA TRP A 111 5.96 1.36 16.96
C TRP A 111 6.49 -0.08 16.84
N PRO A 112 7.68 -0.40 17.39
CA PRO A 112 8.20 -1.77 17.37
C PRO A 112 7.23 -2.72 18.10
N GLN A 113 7.21 -3.98 17.66
CA GLN A 113 6.35 -5.06 18.16
C GLN A 113 7.19 -6.11 18.87
#